data_AF-A0A2E3CZ80-F1
#
_entry.id   AF-A0A2E3CZ80-F1
#
_cell.length_a   1.000
_cell.length_b   1.000
_cell.length_c   1.000
_cell.angle_alpha   90.00
_cell.angle_beta   90.00
_cell.angle_gamma   90.00
#
_symmetry.space_group_name_H-M   'P 1'
#
loop_
_entity.id
_entity.type
_entity.pdbx_description
1 polymer ?
#
loop_
_entity_poly.entity_id
_entity_poly.type
_entity_poly.pdbx_seq_one_letter_code
_entity_poly.pdbx_strand_id
1 'polypeptide(L)'
;MSLRNAVQLICYPNRLGDNLRDLNKVIEKHLHDAIGGVHILPFYPSNADGGFSPLSHELVDPAFGTWDDIERISSKYDLCADLTVNHISDESEEFKDFLVNGFESEYADLFVHVEKLGEISPDDLAKIHIRKEKEPFRRVTFADGTSASVWCTFTERQIDLNYQSEKTYQLMERYIHFLANKGVKLFRLDAFGYTTKKIGTSCFLVEPDVYRLLEWINEVAQRHGAACLPEVHDHTSYQYAISRRNMHPYGFALPPLLLYSLLDANSVYLKNWLRMCPRNMVTVLDTHDGICIPDVEGVLPDDKIKDLIDNIDARSADPILRRSAANVHSVGAIYQLTCTFYDAMMQNDDAYIAARAIQFFAPGIPQVYYVGLLAGENDRDLMDSTGELRDINRKFYTLDEIDAAMEKPVVQRLLRLMRFRSNYPAFQGRFELNYSNDSSVAMAWRHGEHYCHLFVDLNFNTSTITYIDEADGSEQTFQG
;
A
#
# COMPACT_ATOMS: atom_id res chain seq x y z
N MET A 1 17.95 9.33 -8.49
CA MET A 1 17.30 10.64 -8.23
C MET A 1 16.39 10.46 -7.03
N SER A 2 16.24 11.45 -6.15
CA SER A 2 15.29 11.37 -5.04
C SER A 2 13.84 11.53 -5.52
N LEU A 3 12.91 10.81 -4.91
CA LEU A 3 11.46 11.00 -5.12
C LEU A 3 11.06 12.44 -4.77
N ARG A 4 10.12 13.01 -5.52
CA ARG A 4 9.50 14.28 -5.16
C ARG A 4 8.70 14.13 -3.88
N ASN A 5 8.94 15.05 -2.94
CA ASN A 5 8.15 15.16 -1.72
C ASN A 5 6.84 15.91 -1.98
N ALA A 6 5.99 15.31 -2.80
CA ALA A 6 4.68 15.81 -3.23
C ALA A 6 3.63 14.70 -3.09
N VAL A 7 2.34 15.06 -3.16
CA VAL A 7 1.26 14.07 -3.09
C VAL A 7 1.38 13.08 -4.25
N GLN A 8 1.11 11.79 -4.00
CA GLN A 8 1.00 10.78 -5.04
C GLN A 8 -0.42 10.22 -5.10
N LEU A 9 -0.88 9.84 -6.29
CA LEU A 9 -2.15 9.14 -6.49
C LEU A 9 -1.95 7.62 -6.41
N ILE A 10 -2.78 6.87 -5.70
CA ILE A 10 -2.87 5.40 -5.82
C ILE A 10 -4.12 5.07 -6.64
N CYS A 11 -3.96 4.31 -7.71
CA CYS A 11 -5.08 3.93 -8.57
C CYS A 11 -4.86 2.59 -9.28
N TYR A 12 -5.95 1.94 -9.64
CA TYR A 12 -5.93 0.86 -10.61
C TYR A 12 -5.76 1.42 -12.03
N PRO A 13 -5.19 0.64 -12.96
CA PRO A 13 -5.03 1.08 -14.35
C PRO A 13 -6.35 1.34 -15.08
N ASN A 14 -7.49 0.87 -14.56
CA ASN A 14 -8.80 0.85 -15.22
C ASN A 14 -9.99 1.20 -14.30
N ARG A 15 -9.75 1.94 -13.20
CA ARG A 15 -10.85 2.37 -12.30
C ARG A 15 -11.05 3.89 -12.24
N LEU A 16 -10.21 4.65 -12.95
CA LEU A 16 -10.40 6.07 -13.25
C LEU A 16 -10.55 6.23 -14.78
N GLY A 17 -11.72 5.88 -15.30
CA GLY A 17 -11.92 5.50 -16.70
C GLY A 17 -11.51 4.04 -16.95
N ASP A 18 -11.45 3.63 -18.22
CA ASP A 18 -11.42 2.20 -18.56
C ASP A 18 -10.00 1.62 -18.73
N ASN A 19 -8.97 2.47 -18.82
CA ASN A 19 -7.60 2.05 -19.17
C ASN A 19 -6.57 3.15 -18.86
N LEU A 20 -5.28 2.86 -19.09
CA LEU A 20 -4.15 3.75 -18.81
C LEU A 20 -4.22 5.09 -19.56
N ARG A 21 -4.86 5.14 -20.74
CA ARG A 21 -5.03 6.39 -21.50
C ARG A 21 -6.04 7.29 -20.84
N ASP A 22 -7.14 6.73 -20.34
CA ASP A 22 -8.15 7.48 -19.61
C ASP A 22 -7.62 7.93 -18.25
N LEU A 23 -6.87 7.08 -17.54
CA LEU A 23 -6.12 7.48 -16.35
C LEU A 23 -5.22 8.69 -16.62
N ASN A 24 -4.42 8.65 -17.70
CA ASN A 24 -3.59 9.79 -18.08
C ASN A 24 -4.42 11.06 -18.40
N LYS A 25 -5.58 10.93 -19.07
CA LYS A 25 -6.48 12.07 -19.32
C LYS A 25 -6.98 12.67 -18.00
N VAL A 26 -7.40 11.84 -17.05
CA VAL A 26 -7.89 12.27 -15.73
C VAL A 26 -6.78 13.02 -14.98
N ILE A 27 -5.57 12.45 -14.94
CA ILE A 27 -4.43 13.08 -14.29
C ILE A 27 -4.13 14.45 -14.91
N GLU A 28 -4.01 14.53 -16.24
CA GLU A 28 -3.64 15.78 -16.91
C GLU A 28 -4.74 16.85 -16.80
N LYS A 29 -6.01 16.43 -16.83
CA LYS A 29 -7.15 17.35 -16.71
C LYS A 29 -7.29 17.93 -15.29
N HIS A 30 -7.16 17.08 -14.27
CA HIS A 30 -7.60 17.43 -12.91
C HIS A 30 -6.48 17.53 -11.87
N LEU A 31 -5.35 16.83 -12.07
CA LEU A 31 -4.37 16.58 -11.01
C LEU A 31 -2.94 17.07 -11.34
N HIS A 32 -2.68 17.59 -12.55
CA HIS A 32 -1.34 17.89 -13.04
C HIS A 32 -0.51 18.82 -12.13
N ASP A 33 -1.17 19.69 -11.36
CA ASP A 33 -0.55 20.62 -10.40
C ASP A 33 -0.70 20.17 -8.92
N ALA A 34 -1.44 19.11 -8.67
CA ALA A 34 -1.77 18.62 -7.34
C ALA A 34 -0.91 17.42 -6.92
N ILE A 35 -0.34 16.66 -7.86
CA ILE A 35 0.46 15.45 -7.58
C ILE A 35 1.86 15.52 -8.20
N GLY A 36 2.81 14.84 -7.56
CA GLY A 36 4.16 14.59 -8.09
C GLY A 36 4.44 13.13 -8.44
N GLY A 37 3.53 12.21 -8.11
CA GLY A 37 3.73 10.78 -8.39
C GLY A 37 2.42 10.02 -8.55
N VAL A 38 2.53 8.82 -9.11
CA VAL A 38 1.40 7.91 -9.31
C VAL A 38 1.86 6.50 -8.97
N HIS A 39 1.17 5.87 -8.02
CA HIS A 39 1.20 4.43 -7.81
C HIS A 39 0.11 3.80 -8.65
N ILE A 40 0.52 3.16 -9.75
CA ILE A 40 -0.37 2.33 -10.55
C ILE A 40 -0.31 0.92 -9.95
N LEU A 41 -1.42 0.47 -9.36
CA LEU A 41 -1.61 -0.90 -8.89
C LEU A 41 -1.37 -1.89 -10.04
N PRO A 42 -1.14 -3.19 -9.77
CA PRO A 42 -0.56 -4.09 -10.76
C PRO A 42 -1.28 -4.02 -12.13
N PHE A 43 -0.53 -3.59 -13.14
CA PHE A 43 -1.01 -3.41 -14.52
C PHE A 43 -0.51 -4.54 -15.45
N TYR A 44 0.05 -5.59 -14.86
CA TYR A 44 0.58 -6.76 -15.55
C TYR A 44 -0.56 -7.73 -15.89
N PRO A 45 -0.41 -8.56 -16.94
CA PRO A 45 -1.30 -9.70 -17.13
C PRO A 45 -1.30 -10.58 -15.88
N SER A 46 -2.48 -10.88 -15.35
CA SER A 46 -2.66 -11.65 -14.11
C SER A 46 -3.89 -12.55 -14.19
N ASN A 47 -3.81 -13.72 -13.55
CA ASN A 47 -4.91 -14.69 -13.51
C ASN A 47 -5.64 -14.78 -12.15
N ALA A 48 -5.26 -13.95 -11.18
CA ALA A 48 -5.88 -13.90 -9.85
C ALA A 48 -5.64 -12.56 -9.12
N ASP A 49 -6.35 -12.41 -8.00
CA ASP A 49 -6.11 -11.42 -6.93
C ASP A 49 -5.91 -9.98 -7.45
N GLY A 50 -6.77 -9.53 -8.36
CA GLY A 50 -6.79 -8.13 -8.81
C GLY A 50 -5.48 -7.61 -9.42
N GLY A 51 -4.62 -8.52 -9.94
CA GLY A 51 -3.33 -8.18 -10.52
C GLY A 51 -2.11 -8.71 -9.76
N PHE A 52 -2.28 -9.22 -8.53
CA PHE A 52 -1.21 -9.73 -7.67
C PHE A 52 -0.82 -11.20 -7.97
N SER A 53 -1.19 -11.74 -9.13
CA SER A 53 -0.69 -13.02 -9.65
C SER A 53 -0.09 -12.79 -11.05
N PRO A 54 1.00 -12.02 -11.15
CA PRO A 54 1.54 -11.59 -12.44
C PRO A 54 2.12 -12.77 -13.22
N LEU A 55 1.79 -12.83 -14.51
CA LEU A 55 2.43 -13.75 -15.45
C LEU A 55 3.87 -13.32 -15.73
N SER A 56 4.11 -12.01 -15.86
CA SER A 56 5.42 -11.39 -15.99
C SER A 56 5.32 -9.90 -15.65
N HIS A 57 6.33 -9.37 -14.97
CA HIS A 57 6.44 -7.92 -14.70
C HIS A 57 6.96 -7.13 -15.92
N GLU A 58 7.34 -7.80 -17.00
CA GLU A 58 7.85 -7.13 -18.22
C GLU A 58 6.73 -6.80 -19.23
N LEU A 59 5.50 -7.19 -18.94
CA LEU A 59 4.34 -7.02 -19.81
C LEU A 59 3.31 -6.08 -19.18
N VAL A 60 2.63 -5.29 -20.02
CA VAL A 60 1.40 -4.59 -19.63
C VAL A 60 0.22 -5.43 -20.10
N ASP A 61 -0.81 -5.59 -19.27
CA ASP A 61 -2.04 -6.26 -19.70
C ASP A 61 -2.65 -5.52 -20.90
N PRO A 62 -2.86 -6.20 -22.04
CA PRO A 62 -3.44 -5.57 -23.23
C PRO A 62 -4.82 -4.92 -22.98
N ALA A 63 -5.56 -5.36 -21.96
CA ALA A 63 -6.81 -4.72 -21.54
C ALA A 63 -6.59 -3.32 -20.97
N PHE A 64 -5.42 -3.05 -20.39
CA PHE A 64 -5.09 -1.77 -19.76
C PHE A 64 -4.29 -0.83 -20.69
N GLY A 65 -3.50 -1.37 -21.61
CA GLY A 65 -2.77 -0.57 -22.59
C GLY A 65 -1.38 -1.12 -22.93
N THR A 66 -0.41 -0.22 -23.08
CA THR A 66 0.98 -0.56 -23.45
C THR A 66 1.99 0.16 -22.57
N TRP A 67 3.27 -0.24 -22.68
CA TRP A 67 4.38 0.49 -22.04
C TRP A 67 4.45 1.96 -22.45
N ASP A 68 4.08 2.32 -23.68
CA ASP A 68 4.05 3.73 -24.10
C ASP A 68 3.06 4.57 -23.27
N ASP A 69 1.96 3.98 -22.84
CA ASP A 69 0.96 4.65 -22.00
C ASP A 69 1.50 4.82 -20.55
N ILE A 70 2.26 3.85 -20.03
CA ILE A 70 2.99 3.97 -18.75
C ILE A 70 4.12 5.01 -18.82
N GLU A 71 4.92 4.97 -19.89
CA GLU A 71 6.05 5.90 -20.12
C GLU A 71 5.57 7.35 -20.28
N ARG A 72 4.37 7.56 -20.83
CA ARG A 72 3.72 8.88 -20.85
C ARG A 72 3.51 9.43 -19.44
N ILE A 73 3.04 8.61 -18.50
CA ILE A 73 2.83 9.02 -17.10
C ILE A 73 4.18 9.19 -16.39
N SER A 74 5.08 8.20 -16.46
CA SER A 74 6.35 8.21 -15.74
C SER A 74 7.32 9.32 -16.20
N SER A 75 7.17 9.81 -17.45
CA SER A 75 7.94 10.95 -17.94
C SER A 75 7.65 12.26 -17.19
N LYS A 76 6.48 12.38 -16.53
CA LYS A 76 6.03 13.57 -15.80
C LYS A 76 5.89 13.34 -14.29
N TYR A 77 5.51 12.14 -13.88
CA TYR A 77 5.20 11.79 -12.49
C TYR A 77 6.15 10.69 -11.99
N ASP A 78 6.48 10.70 -10.70
CA ASP A 78 7.29 9.63 -10.13
C ASP A 78 6.42 8.38 -10.04
N LEU A 79 6.74 7.39 -10.87
CA LEU A 79 5.96 6.16 -10.98
C LEU A 79 6.34 5.21 -9.84
N CYS A 80 5.33 4.80 -9.09
CA CYS A 80 5.38 3.67 -8.17
C CYS A 80 4.67 2.47 -8.81
N ALA A 81 5.30 1.31 -8.79
CA ALA A 81 4.73 0.07 -9.30
C ALA A 81 4.92 -1.06 -8.29
N ASP A 82 3.97 -1.99 -8.27
CA ASP A 82 4.08 -3.21 -7.49
C ASP A 82 5.12 -4.16 -8.09
N LEU A 83 5.99 -4.68 -7.23
CA LEU A 83 6.87 -5.79 -7.51
C LEU A 83 6.50 -6.94 -6.58
N THR A 84 5.83 -7.94 -7.13
CA THR A 84 5.47 -9.17 -6.42
C THR A 84 6.71 -10.03 -6.28
N VAL A 85 7.38 -9.93 -5.13
CA VAL A 85 8.67 -10.59 -4.91
C VAL A 85 8.51 -12.03 -4.42
N ASN A 86 7.34 -12.38 -3.87
CA ASN A 86 7.16 -13.70 -3.25
C ASN A 86 6.80 -14.81 -4.24
N HIS A 87 6.03 -14.50 -5.27
CA HIS A 87 5.38 -15.52 -6.11
C HIS A 87 5.11 -14.99 -7.53
N ILE A 88 4.90 -15.91 -8.47
CA ILE A 88 4.43 -15.63 -9.82
C ILE A 88 3.21 -16.51 -10.17
N SER A 89 2.50 -16.16 -11.24
CA SER A 89 1.37 -16.93 -11.73
C SER A 89 1.77 -18.36 -12.15
N ASP A 90 0.87 -19.32 -11.93
CA ASP A 90 0.94 -20.65 -12.53
C ASP A 90 0.72 -20.65 -14.06
N GLU A 91 0.39 -19.50 -14.64
CA GLU A 91 0.36 -19.28 -16.09
C GLU A 91 1.59 -18.58 -16.65
N SER A 92 2.59 -18.28 -15.80
CA SER A 92 3.91 -17.79 -16.24
C SER A 92 4.61 -18.77 -17.19
N GLU A 93 5.48 -18.23 -18.05
CA GLU A 93 6.28 -19.06 -18.96
C GLU A 93 7.16 -20.04 -18.17
N GLU A 94 7.76 -19.56 -17.09
CA GLU A 94 8.62 -20.32 -16.20
C GLU A 94 7.91 -21.52 -15.57
N PHE A 95 6.68 -21.33 -15.05
CA PHE A 95 5.95 -22.43 -14.41
C PHE A 95 5.37 -23.41 -15.43
N LYS A 96 4.91 -22.92 -16.59
CA LYS A 96 4.44 -23.78 -17.68
C LYS A 96 5.56 -24.68 -18.20
N ASP A 97 6.77 -24.15 -18.38
CA ASP A 97 7.94 -24.95 -18.76
C ASP A 97 8.27 -26.01 -17.70
N PHE A 98 8.23 -25.63 -16.42
CA PHE A 98 8.41 -26.57 -15.30
C PHE A 98 7.36 -27.70 -15.30
N LEU A 99 6.09 -27.42 -15.61
CA LEU A 99 5.05 -28.46 -15.71
C LEU A 99 5.31 -29.42 -16.89
N VAL A 100 5.89 -28.94 -17.99
CA VAL A 100 6.17 -29.76 -19.18
C VAL A 100 7.44 -30.60 -18.98
N ASN A 101 8.52 -29.99 -18.48
CA ASN A 101 9.84 -30.62 -18.44
C ASN A 101 10.20 -31.20 -17.05
N GLY A 102 9.38 -30.99 -16.03
CA GLY A 102 9.65 -31.44 -14.67
C GLY A 102 10.96 -30.86 -14.13
N PHE A 103 11.72 -31.67 -13.39
CA PHE A 103 13.01 -31.26 -12.82
C PHE A 103 14.15 -31.06 -13.85
N GLU A 104 13.94 -31.43 -15.11
CA GLU A 104 14.87 -31.10 -16.20
C GLU A 104 14.63 -29.68 -16.77
N SER A 105 13.54 -29.02 -16.38
CA SER A 105 13.28 -27.62 -16.71
C SER A 105 14.39 -26.72 -16.18
N GLU A 106 14.84 -25.75 -16.98
CA GLU A 106 15.74 -24.71 -16.48
C GLU A 106 15.09 -23.86 -15.37
N TYR A 107 13.76 -23.84 -15.28
CA TYR A 107 13.03 -23.05 -14.30
C TYR A 107 12.69 -23.84 -13.03
N ALA A 108 13.00 -25.14 -12.95
CA ALA A 108 12.62 -25.98 -11.82
C ALA A 108 13.02 -25.38 -10.46
N ASP A 109 14.28 -24.93 -10.34
CA ASP A 109 14.80 -24.36 -9.09
C ASP A 109 14.25 -22.96 -8.75
N LEU A 110 13.44 -22.33 -9.61
CA LEU A 110 12.74 -21.09 -9.25
C LEU A 110 11.66 -21.31 -8.20
N PHE A 111 11.14 -22.53 -8.06
CA PHE A 111 10.00 -22.82 -7.20
C PHE A 111 10.41 -23.55 -5.92
N VAL A 112 9.70 -23.27 -4.82
CA VAL A 112 9.94 -23.96 -3.56
C VAL A 112 9.29 -25.35 -3.61
N HIS A 113 10.12 -26.39 -3.71
CA HIS A 113 9.67 -27.78 -3.64
C HIS A 113 9.54 -28.22 -2.18
N VAL A 114 8.34 -28.63 -1.78
CA VAL A 114 8.04 -28.99 -0.38
C VAL A 114 8.87 -30.18 0.07
N GLU A 115 9.09 -31.14 -0.83
CA GLU A 115 9.89 -32.34 -0.53
C GLU A 115 11.37 -32.02 -0.22
N LYS A 116 11.91 -30.89 -0.71
CA LYS A 116 13.29 -30.45 -0.41
C LYS A 116 13.42 -29.80 0.99
N LEU A 117 12.30 -29.48 1.66
CA LEU A 117 12.29 -28.85 2.99
C LEU A 117 12.44 -29.86 4.15
N GLY A 118 12.42 -31.16 3.84
CA GLY A 118 12.42 -32.23 4.83
C GLY A 118 11.01 -32.63 5.28
N GLU A 119 10.92 -33.53 6.26
CA GLU A 119 9.65 -33.92 6.84
C GLU A 119 9.04 -32.75 7.63
N ILE A 120 7.82 -32.35 7.27
CA ILE A 120 7.08 -31.28 7.96
C ILE A 120 6.12 -31.95 8.93
N SER A 121 6.42 -31.88 10.23
CA SER A 121 5.54 -32.41 11.27
C SER A 121 4.26 -31.56 11.42
N PRO A 122 3.18 -32.09 12.01
CA PRO A 122 2.00 -31.28 12.33
C PRO A 122 2.33 -30.06 13.21
N ASP A 123 3.31 -30.17 14.10
CA ASP A 123 3.77 -29.06 14.95
C ASP A 123 4.50 -27.98 14.15
N ASP A 124 5.26 -28.37 13.12
CA ASP A 124 5.90 -27.41 12.22
C ASP A 124 4.88 -26.73 11.31
N LEU A 125 3.93 -27.49 10.77
CA LEU A 125 2.83 -26.95 9.97
C LEU A 125 1.99 -25.94 10.77
N ALA A 126 1.74 -26.22 12.05
CA ALA A 126 0.99 -25.34 12.94
C ALA A 126 1.69 -24.00 13.25
N LYS A 127 3.03 -23.93 13.09
CA LYS A 127 3.78 -22.68 13.27
C LYS A 127 3.71 -21.78 12.04
N ILE A 128 3.59 -22.36 10.84
CA ILE A 128 3.58 -21.61 9.58
C ILE A 128 2.41 -20.62 9.60
N HIS A 129 2.69 -19.38 9.20
CA HIS A 129 1.69 -18.35 9.01
C HIS A 129 0.90 -18.65 7.72
N ILE A 130 -0.23 -19.35 7.86
CA ILE A 130 -1.05 -19.80 6.74
C ILE A 130 -2.11 -18.74 6.40
N ARG A 131 -2.22 -18.39 5.11
CA ARG A 131 -3.12 -17.34 4.58
C ARG A 131 -4.30 -17.92 3.78
N LYS A 132 -4.63 -19.20 3.93
CA LYS A 132 -5.76 -19.85 3.25
C LYS A 132 -6.27 -21.04 4.07
N GLU A 133 -7.43 -21.59 3.73
CA GLU A 133 -8.05 -22.70 4.48
C GLU A 133 -7.27 -24.03 4.37
N LYS A 134 -6.40 -24.15 3.37
CA LYS A 134 -5.56 -25.33 3.12
C LYS A 134 -4.11 -25.06 3.49
N GLU A 135 -3.35 -26.14 3.62
CA GLU A 135 -1.89 -26.09 3.67
C GLU A 135 -1.32 -25.25 2.50
N PRO A 136 -0.20 -24.53 2.69
CA PRO A 136 0.36 -23.65 1.67
C PRO A 136 1.10 -24.43 0.56
N PHE A 137 0.57 -25.59 0.17
CA PHE A 137 1.17 -26.50 -0.80
C PHE A 137 0.17 -26.83 -1.91
N ARG A 138 0.68 -27.08 -3.12
CA ARG A 138 -0.07 -27.58 -4.27
C ARG A 138 0.69 -28.74 -4.87
N ARG A 139 0.03 -29.89 -5.02
CA ARG A 139 0.57 -31.00 -5.79
C ARG A 139 0.40 -30.73 -7.28
N VAL A 140 1.48 -30.88 -8.03
CA VAL A 140 1.53 -30.72 -9.49
C VAL A 140 1.89 -32.05 -10.16
N THR A 141 1.36 -32.26 -11.35
CA THR A 141 1.66 -33.43 -12.18
C THR A 141 2.39 -32.96 -13.43
N PHE A 142 3.53 -33.57 -13.71
CA PHE A 142 4.36 -33.27 -14.88
C PHE A 142 3.90 -34.04 -16.12
N ALA A 143 4.38 -33.65 -17.29
CA ALA A 143 4.00 -34.29 -18.56
C ALA A 143 4.41 -35.77 -18.66
N ASP A 144 5.45 -36.20 -17.93
CA ASP A 144 5.89 -37.60 -17.85
C ASP A 144 5.05 -38.45 -16.87
N GLY A 145 4.06 -37.85 -16.21
CA GLY A 145 3.16 -38.49 -15.25
C GLY A 145 3.70 -38.54 -13.81
N THR A 146 4.93 -38.07 -13.56
CA THR A 146 5.45 -37.90 -12.20
C THR A 146 4.82 -36.68 -11.53
N SER A 147 4.99 -36.54 -10.21
CA SER A 147 4.36 -35.45 -9.44
C SER A 147 5.27 -34.93 -8.33
N ALA A 148 5.19 -33.65 -8.03
CA ALA A 148 5.85 -33.02 -6.88
C ALA A 148 4.91 -32.00 -6.23
N SER A 149 5.30 -31.47 -5.06
CA SER A 149 4.53 -30.45 -4.35
C SER A 149 5.29 -29.14 -4.34
N VAL A 150 4.62 -28.06 -4.72
CA VAL A 150 5.17 -26.69 -4.71
C VAL A 150 4.49 -25.84 -3.65
N TRP A 151 5.21 -24.87 -3.11
CA TRP A 151 4.68 -23.91 -2.16
C TRP A 151 3.79 -22.87 -2.86
N CYS A 152 2.65 -22.55 -2.27
CA CYS A 152 1.70 -21.53 -2.72
C CYS A 152 1.01 -20.90 -1.49
N THR A 153 1.57 -19.80 -1.00
CA THR A 153 1.18 -19.14 0.26
C THR A 153 -0.26 -18.62 0.22
N PHE A 154 -0.67 -18.05 -0.92
CA PHE A 154 -1.95 -17.34 -1.07
C PHE A 154 -2.99 -18.20 -1.79
N THR A 155 -3.12 -18.09 -3.11
CA THR A 155 -3.97 -18.98 -3.90
C THR A 155 -3.14 -20.12 -4.51
N GLU A 156 -3.79 -21.22 -4.92
CA GLU A 156 -3.10 -22.29 -5.65
C GLU A 156 -2.54 -21.84 -7.03
N ARG A 157 -2.95 -20.66 -7.53
CA ARG A 157 -2.45 -20.04 -8.76
C ARG A 157 -1.19 -19.19 -8.56
N GLN A 158 -0.85 -18.87 -7.31
CA GLN A 158 0.32 -18.06 -6.96
C GLN A 158 1.42 -18.99 -6.44
N ILE A 159 2.43 -19.25 -7.27
CA ILE A 159 3.51 -20.20 -6.96
C ILE A 159 4.70 -19.44 -6.38
N ASP A 160 5.11 -19.81 -5.17
CA ASP A 160 6.16 -19.14 -4.42
C ASP A 160 7.55 -19.37 -5.02
N LEU A 161 8.30 -18.28 -5.12
CA LEU A 161 9.69 -18.28 -5.59
C LEU A 161 10.66 -18.74 -4.50
N ASN A 162 11.73 -19.40 -4.94
CA ASN A 162 12.76 -20.00 -4.10
C ASN A 162 14.02 -19.12 -4.02
N TYR A 163 14.11 -18.28 -2.99
CA TYR A 163 15.29 -17.43 -2.73
C TYR A 163 16.53 -18.17 -2.20
N GLN A 164 16.56 -19.50 -2.24
CA GLN A 164 17.80 -20.28 -2.15
C GLN A 164 18.44 -20.52 -3.53
N SER A 165 17.72 -20.23 -4.61
CA SER A 165 18.19 -20.37 -5.99
C SER A 165 18.70 -19.05 -6.55
N GLU A 166 19.90 -19.08 -7.12
CA GLU A 166 20.47 -17.93 -7.85
C GLU A 166 19.57 -17.49 -9.01
N LYS A 167 18.80 -18.41 -9.62
CA LYS A 167 17.89 -18.08 -10.71
C LYS A 167 16.79 -17.12 -10.28
N THR A 168 16.32 -17.21 -9.02
CA THR A 168 15.32 -16.29 -8.49
C THR A 168 15.90 -14.88 -8.35
N TYR A 169 17.14 -14.74 -7.89
CA TYR A 169 17.82 -13.45 -7.83
C TYR A 169 18.01 -12.85 -9.24
N GLN A 170 18.41 -13.66 -10.22
CA GLN A 170 18.55 -13.23 -11.61
C GLN A 170 17.22 -12.77 -12.22
N LEU A 171 16.13 -13.50 -11.97
CA LEU A 171 14.79 -13.15 -12.41
C LEU A 171 14.34 -11.81 -11.81
N MET A 172 14.51 -11.64 -10.50
CA MET A 172 14.12 -10.40 -9.82
C MET A 172 15.00 -9.22 -10.25
N GLU A 173 16.31 -9.40 -10.45
CA GLU A 173 17.19 -8.36 -10.98
C GLU A 173 16.77 -7.96 -12.41
N ARG A 174 16.39 -8.92 -13.27
CA ARG A 174 15.83 -8.66 -14.60
C ARG A 174 14.59 -7.77 -14.52
N TYR A 175 13.63 -8.13 -13.66
CA TYR A 175 12.40 -7.35 -13.49
C TYR A 175 12.64 -5.95 -12.94
N ILE A 176 13.48 -5.82 -11.90
CA ILE A 176 13.82 -4.50 -11.33
C ILE A 176 14.50 -3.62 -12.38
N HIS A 177 15.48 -4.17 -13.11
CA HIS A 177 16.18 -3.45 -14.17
C HIS A 177 15.23 -3.01 -15.29
N PHE A 178 14.38 -3.92 -15.77
CA PHE A 178 13.43 -3.63 -16.84
C PHE A 178 12.45 -2.52 -16.43
N LEU A 179 11.81 -2.66 -15.27
CA LEU A 179 10.83 -1.69 -14.76
C LEU A 179 11.46 -0.32 -14.49
N ALA A 180 12.67 -0.28 -13.92
CA ALA A 180 13.38 0.97 -13.69
C ALA A 180 13.74 1.67 -15.01
N ASN A 181 14.15 0.93 -16.04
CA ASN A 181 14.37 1.48 -17.39
C ASN A 181 13.08 2.02 -18.02
N LYS A 182 11.91 1.51 -17.62
CA LYS A 182 10.59 2.01 -18.00
C LYS A 182 10.09 3.18 -17.14
N GLY A 183 10.94 3.73 -16.28
CA GLY A 183 10.66 4.95 -15.52
C GLY A 183 10.07 4.72 -14.12
N VAL A 184 9.99 3.47 -13.64
CA VAL A 184 9.61 3.19 -12.24
C VAL A 184 10.69 3.74 -11.31
N LYS A 185 10.28 4.58 -10.35
CA LYS A 185 11.17 5.19 -9.35
C LYS A 185 10.95 4.65 -7.93
N LEU A 186 9.83 3.96 -7.70
CA LEU A 186 9.49 3.37 -6.41
C LEU A 186 8.89 1.98 -6.62
N PHE A 187 9.48 0.97 -6.01
CA PHE A 187 8.95 -0.39 -6.02
C PHE A 187 8.20 -0.66 -4.72
N ARG A 188 6.87 -0.83 -4.80
CA ARG A 188 6.11 -1.42 -3.68
C ARG A 188 6.41 -2.91 -3.64
N LEU A 189 7.07 -3.38 -2.59
CA LEU A 189 7.44 -4.80 -2.48
C LEU A 189 6.30 -5.56 -1.84
N ASP A 190 5.50 -6.20 -2.67
CA ASP A 190 4.32 -6.95 -2.27
C ASP A 190 4.70 -8.31 -1.67
N ALA A 191 4.03 -8.67 -0.57
CA ALA A 191 4.18 -9.96 0.11
C ALA A 191 5.63 -10.34 0.49
N PHE A 192 6.53 -9.37 0.66
CA PHE A 192 7.95 -9.65 0.93
C PHE A 192 8.16 -10.47 2.22
N GLY A 193 7.27 -10.33 3.20
CA GLY A 193 7.34 -11.06 4.47
C GLY A 193 7.31 -12.58 4.31
N TYR A 194 6.79 -13.10 3.20
CA TYR A 194 6.66 -14.53 2.93
C TYR A 194 7.84 -15.12 2.13
N THR A 195 8.79 -14.30 1.68
CA THR A 195 9.89 -14.73 0.81
C THR A 195 10.81 -15.80 1.42
N THR A 196 10.91 -15.85 2.75
CA THR A 196 11.78 -16.78 3.47
C THR A 196 11.00 -17.95 4.06
N LYS A 197 11.28 -19.17 3.56
CA LYS A 197 10.65 -20.40 4.03
C LYS A 197 11.63 -21.19 4.89
N LYS A 198 11.32 -21.37 6.18
CA LYS A 198 12.14 -22.12 7.14
C LYS A 198 11.26 -22.94 8.07
N ILE A 199 11.27 -24.26 7.87
CA ILE A 199 10.51 -25.20 8.71
C ILE A 199 10.90 -25.04 10.18
N GLY A 200 9.90 -25.12 11.06
CA GLY A 200 10.04 -24.83 12.49
C GLY A 200 9.89 -23.36 12.88
N THR A 201 9.66 -22.45 11.92
CA THR A 201 9.35 -21.03 12.14
C THR A 201 7.96 -20.67 11.60
N SER A 202 7.58 -19.39 11.68
CA SER A 202 6.35 -18.88 11.05
C SER A 202 6.40 -18.81 9.53
N CYS A 203 7.59 -18.88 8.90
CA CYS A 203 7.77 -18.56 7.48
C CYS A 203 7.24 -17.17 7.09
N PHE A 204 7.08 -16.27 8.06
CA PHE A 204 6.66 -14.89 7.87
C PHE A 204 7.61 -13.99 8.65
N LEU A 205 8.23 -13.04 7.95
CA LEU A 205 9.23 -12.11 8.48
C LEU A 205 10.37 -12.83 9.22
N VAL A 206 10.86 -13.95 8.68
CA VAL A 206 11.91 -14.76 9.32
C VAL A 206 13.23 -13.99 9.36
N GLU A 207 13.59 -13.53 10.55
CA GLU A 207 14.83 -12.79 10.78
C GLU A 207 16.04 -13.72 11.01
N PRO A 208 17.26 -13.32 10.57
CA PRO A 208 17.60 -12.08 9.86
C PRO A 208 17.41 -12.15 8.33
N ASP A 209 16.99 -13.31 7.80
CA ASP A 209 17.02 -13.64 6.38
C ASP A 209 16.13 -12.72 5.53
N VAL A 210 14.93 -12.38 6.02
CA VAL A 210 14.03 -11.43 5.34
C VAL A 210 14.67 -10.06 5.12
N TYR A 211 15.47 -9.58 6.08
CA TYR A 211 16.14 -8.29 5.96
C TYR A 211 17.31 -8.32 4.99
N ARG A 212 18.06 -9.43 4.94
CA ARG A 212 19.12 -9.60 3.93
C ARG A 212 18.56 -9.56 2.53
N LEU A 213 17.40 -10.20 2.31
CA LEU A 213 16.74 -10.16 1.02
C LEU A 213 16.25 -8.74 0.68
N LEU A 214 15.61 -8.04 1.64
CA LEU A 214 15.19 -6.65 1.42
C LEU A 214 16.36 -5.73 1.10
N GLU A 215 17.48 -5.87 1.80
CA GLU A 215 18.71 -5.11 1.55
C GLU A 215 19.23 -5.38 0.14
N TRP A 216 19.26 -6.65 -0.30
CA TRP A 216 19.64 -7.00 -1.68
C TRP A 216 18.70 -6.37 -2.71
N ILE A 217 17.37 -6.49 -2.55
CA ILE A 217 16.39 -5.88 -3.46
C ILE A 217 16.60 -4.36 -3.55
N ASN A 218 16.79 -3.70 -2.39
CA ASN A 218 17.02 -2.27 -2.32
C ASN A 218 18.32 -1.86 -3.01
N GLU A 219 19.41 -2.62 -2.84
CA GLU A 219 20.68 -2.37 -3.53
C GLU A 219 20.53 -2.48 -5.06
N VAL A 220 19.80 -3.49 -5.55
CA VAL A 220 19.50 -3.64 -6.99
C VAL A 220 18.67 -2.44 -7.48
N ALA A 221 17.59 -2.09 -6.79
CA ALA A 221 16.74 -0.96 -7.16
C ALA A 221 17.52 0.36 -7.19
N GLN A 222 18.37 0.61 -6.20
CA GLN A 222 19.19 1.82 -6.12
C GLN A 222 20.23 1.90 -7.24
N ARG A 223 20.84 0.78 -7.66
CA ARG A 223 21.73 0.72 -8.84
C ARG A 223 21.03 1.21 -10.11
N HIS A 224 19.71 1.01 -10.20
CA HIS A 224 18.88 1.47 -11.32
C HIS A 224 18.13 2.78 -11.04
N GLY A 225 18.46 3.49 -9.96
CA GLY A 225 17.93 4.82 -9.66
C GLY A 225 16.52 4.84 -9.05
N ALA A 226 16.03 3.71 -8.55
CA ALA A 226 14.75 3.56 -7.87
C ALA A 226 14.92 3.30 -6.37
N ALA A 227 13.84 3.51 -5.61
CA ALA A 227 13.76 3.20 -4.17
C ALA A 227 12.75 2.07 -3.93
N CYS A 228 12.75 1.51 -2.71
CA CYS A 228 11.80 0.47 -2.30
C CYS A 228 10.86 0.94 -1.20
N LEU A 229 9.62 0.45 -1.29
CA LEU A 229 8.52 0.63 -0.34
C LEU A 229 8.00 -0.76 0.06
N PRO A 230 8.64 -1.44 1.03
CA PRO A 230 8.18 -2.76 1.47
C PRO A 230 6.83 -2.65 2.19
N GLU A 231 5.86 -3.47 1.79
CA GLU A 231 4.54 -3.52 2.44
C GLU A 231 4.51 -4.57 3.55
N VAL A 232 4.21 -4.12 4.77
CA VAL A 232 4.08 -4.98 5.94
C VAL A 232 3.00 -4.45 6.89
N HIS A 233 2.02 -5.29 7.16
CA HIS A 233 0.98 -5.10 8.18
C HIS A 233 1.29 -5.97 9.40
N ASP A 234 2.07 -5.44 10.33
CA ASP A 234 2.49 -6.08 11.58
C ASP A 234 2.96 -4.96 12.54
N HIS A 235 3.44 -5.35 13.72
CA HIS A 235 3.94 -4.46 14.77
C HIS A 235 4.84 -3.35 14.22
N THR A 236 4.60 -2.12 14.70
CA THR A 236 5.21 -0.89 14.15
C THR A 236 6.74 -0.86 14.10
N SER A 237 7.42 -1.75 14.83
CA SER A 237 8.88 -1.93 14.78
C SER A 237 9.40 -2.25 13.37
N TYR A 238 8.62 -2.95 12.53
CA TYR A 238 9.07 -3.29 11.18
C TYR A 238 9.23 -2.06 10.30
N GLN A 239 8.38 -1.06 10.45
CA GLN A 239 8.41 0.20 9.72
C GLN A 239 9.67 1.01 10.11
N TYR A 240 10.08 0.98 11.39
CA TYR A 240 11.37 1.52 11.82
C TYR A 240 12.55 0.74 11.24
N ALA A 241 12.46 -0.59 11.24
CA ALA A 241 13.51 -1.45 10.72
C ALA A 241 13.73 -1.26 9.21
N ILE A 242 12.65 -1.03 8.44
CA ILE A 242 12.67 -0.68 7.02
C ILE A 242 13.32 0.70 6.83
N SER A 243 12.87 1.71 7.58
CA SER A 243 13.42 3.07 7.51
C SER A 243 14.94 3.11 7.75
N ARG A 244 15.40 2.39 8.78
CA ARG A 244 16.83 2.30 9.13
C ARG A 244 17.69 1.64 8.05
N ARG A 245 17.08 0.96 7.07
CA ARG A 245 17.74 0.30 5.94
C ARG A 245 17.63 1.11 4.65
N ASN A 246 17.39 2.42 4.75
CA ASN A 246 17.29 3.33 3.61
C ASN A 246 16.20 2.93 2.61
N MET A 247 15.10 2.39 3.11
CA MET A 247 13.86 2.14 2.36
C MET A 247 12.74 3.01 2.94
N HIS A 248 11.67 3.18 2.17
CA HIS A 248 10.48 3.90 2.61
C HIS A 248 9.52 2.91 3.30
N PRO A 249 9.18 3.08 4.59
CA PRO A 249 8.07 2.33 5.17
C PRO A 249 6.73 3.02 4.89
N TYR A 250 5.64 2.25 4.87
CA TYR A 250 4.31 2.82 4.99
C TYR A 250 4.04 3.36 6.40
N GLY A 251 3.30 4.45 6.49
CA GLY A 251 2.77 4.99 7.73
C GLY A 251 1.43 4.35 8.14
N PHE A 252 1.32 3.02 8.15
CA PHE A 252 0.03 2.32 8.31
C PHE A 252 -0.64 2.50 9.68
N ALA A 253 0.09 2.93 10.71
CA ALA A 253 -0.53 3.30 11.99
C ALA A 253 -1.39 4.58 11.88
N LEU A 254 -1.12 5.44 10.88
CA LEU A 254 -1.77 6.74 10.75
C LEU A 254 -3.29 6.65 10.50
N PRO A 255 -3.82 5.83 9.55
CA PRO A 255 -5.26 5.72 9.34
C PRO A 255 -6.08 5.37 10.59
N PRO A 256 -5.81 4.26 11.31
CA PRO A 256 -6.56 3.92 12.52
C PRO A 256 -6.38 4.94 13.64
N LEU A 257 -5.19 5.55 13.78
CA LEU A 257 -4.97 6.64 14.74
C LEU A 257 -5.83 7.87 14.43
N LEU A 258 -5.98 8.23 13.16
CA LEU A 258 -6.81 9.37 12.75
C LEU A 258 -8.29 9.09 12.93
N LEU A 259 -8.74 7.88 12.59
CA LEU A 259 -10.11 7.46 12.86
C LEU A 259 -10.42 7.57 14.35
N TYR A 260 -9.56 7.00 15.22
CA TYR A 260 -9.69 7.14 16.66
C TYR A 260 -9.71 8.63 17.09
N SER A 261 -8.73 9.42 16.63
CA SER A 261 -8.59 10.80 17.07
C SER A 261 -9.76 11.70 16.70
N LEU A 262 -10.34 11.53 15.52
CA LEU A 262 -11.47 12.34 15.07
C LEU A 262 -12.82 11.84 15.61
N LEU A 263 -12.97 10.53 15.85
CA LEU A 263 -14.19 9.97 16.43
C LEU A 263 -14.29 10.20 17.95
N ASP A 264 -13.16 10.19 18.67
CA ASP A 264 -13.09 10.33 20.13
C ASP A 264 -12.66 11.74 20.60
N ALA A 265 -12.41 12.64 19.65
CA ALA A 265 -11.83 13.97 19.90
C ALA A 265 -10.54 13.92 20.76
N ASN A 266 -9.67 12.95 20.48
CA ASN A 266 -8.49 12.62 21.28
C ASN A 266 -7.22 12.41 20.43
N SER A 267 -6.29 13.35 20.52
CA SER A 267 -5.02 13.39 19.80
C SER A 267 -3.83 12.78 20.54
N VAL A 268 -3.99 12.24 21.76
CA VAL A 268 -2.86 11.85 22.61
C VAL A 268 -1.98 10.80 21.91
N TYR A 269 -2.58 9.72 21.42
CA TYR A 269 -1.85 8.63 20.77
C TYR A 269 -1.30 9.03 19.39
N LEU A 270 -2.07 9.80 18.61
CA LEU A 270 -1.61 10.37 17.36
C LEU A 270 -0.37 11.25 17.56
N LYS A 271 -0.39 12.18 18.53
CA LYS A 271 0.76 13.04 18.86
C LYS A 271 1.95 12.24 19.36
N ASN A 272 1.73 11.16 20.14
CA ASN A 272 2.81 10.26 20.57
C ASN A 272 3.46 9.55 19.38
N TRP A 273 2.65 9.01 18.47
CA TRP A 273 3.16 8.39 17.25
C TRP A 273 3.90 9.40 16.36
N LEU A 274 3.35 10.61 16.13
CA LEU A 274 4.00 11.66 15.34
C LEU A 274 5.37 12.10 15.90
N ARG A 275 5.60 11.98 17.21
CA ARG A 275 6.92 12.25 17.80
C ARG A 275 7.96 11.21 17.41
N MET A 276 7.55 9.97 17.21
CA MET A 276 8.46 8.84 17.05
C MET A 276 8.55 8.36 15.60
N CYS A 277 7.50 8.50 14.79
CA CYS A 277 7.38 7.86 13.48
C CYS A 277 8.57 8.15 12.54
N PRO A 278 8.95 7.18 11.68
CA PRO A 278 10.01 7.40 10.69
C PRO A 278 9.73 8.62 9.82
N ARG A 279 10.74 9.45 9.53
CA ARG A 279 10.53 10.71 8.78
C ARG A 279 10.44 10.53 7.27
N ASN A 280 10.89 9.38 6.76
CA ASN A 280 10.90 9.04 5.34
C ASN A 280 9.74 8.10 4.94
N MET A 281 8.63 8.12 5.68
CA MET A 281 7.45 7.29 5.39
C MET A 281 6.77 7.65 4.08
N VAL A 282 5.95 6.73 3.60
CA VAL A 282 4.85 6.99 2.67
C VAL A 282 3.54 6.92 3.46
N THR A 283 2.85 8.05 3.63
CA THR A 283 1.66 8.15 4.49
C THR A 283 0.39 7.93 3.69
N VAL A 284 -0.55 7.13 4.20
CA VAL A 284 -1.84 6.81 3.58
C VAL A 284 -2.98 7.04 4.58
N LEU A 285 -4.22 7.12 4.08
CA LEU A 285 -5.45 6.95 4.90
C LEU A 285 -6.19 5.71 4.41
N ASP A 286 -6.50 5.72 3.13
CA ASP A 286 -7.08 4.63 2.35
C ASP A 286 -6.05 4.04 1.40
N THR A 287 -6.24 2.75 1.10
CA THR A 287 -5.50 2.01 0.08
C THR A 287 -6.45 1.11 -0.69
N HIS A 288 -5.92 0.22 -1.51
CA HIS A 288 -6.71 -0.81 -2.19
C HIS A 288 -7.11 -1.98 -1.27
N ASP A 289 -6.48 -2.11 -0.10
CA ASP A 289 -6.88 -3.05 0.95
C ASP A 289 -7.65 -2.33 2.06
N GLY A 290 -8.18 -3.08 3.03
CA GLY A 290 -8.86 -2.52 4.19
C GLY A 290 -7.89 -1.88 5.21
N ILE A 291 -8.44 -1.16 6.18
CA ILE A 291 -7.64 -0.54 7.25
C ILE A 291 -7.26 -1.61 8.27
N CYS A 292 -5.98 -1.93 8.36
CA CYS A 292 -5.44 -3.03 9.18
C CYS A 292 -5.26 -2.61 10.65
N ILE A 293 -5.95 -3.30 11.56
CA ILE A 293 -5.81 -3.07 13.01
C ILE A 293 -4.45 -3.49 13.60
N PRO A 294 -3.76 -4.55 13.11
CA PRO A 294 -2.43 -4.90 13.62
C PRO A 294 -1.41 -3.74 13.59
N ASP A 295 -1.59 -2.75 12.72
CA ASP A 295 -0.68 -1.59 12.60
C ASP A 295 -0.72 -0.62 13.80
N VAL A 296 -1.72 -0.73 14.68
CA VAL A 296 -1.84 0.08 15.89
C VAL A 296 -1.76 -0.72 17.19
N GLU A 297 -1.57 -2.03 17.10
CA GLU A 297 -1.28 -2.84 18.28
C GLU A 297 0.02 -2.35 18.94
N GLY A 298 -0.04 -2.09 20.25
CA GLY A 298 1.06 -1.48 21.00
C GLY A 298 1.21 0.04 20.83
N VAL A 299 0.40 0.69 19.97
CA VAL A 299 0.32 2.16 19.83
C VAL A 299 -0.96 2.71 20.46
N LEU A 300 -2.09 2.07 20.20
CA LEU A 300 -3.36 2.31 20.86
C LEU A 300 -3.60 1.26 21.95
N PRO A 301 -4.19 1.62 23.10
CA PRO A 301 -4.65 0.65 24.08
C PRO A 301 -5.73 -0.28 23.51
N ASP A 302 -5.75 -1.54 23.96
CA ASP A 302 -6.67 -2.57 23.47
C ASP A 302 -8.16 -2.18 23.61
N ASP A 303 -8.53 -1.49 24.70
CA ASP A 303 -9.89 -1.01 24.90
C ASP A 303 -10.28 0.05 23.85
N LYS A 304 -9.32 0.88 23.41
CA LYS A 304 -9.52 1.88 22.37
C LYS A 304 -9.54 1.31 20.96
N ILE A 305 -8.75 0.27 20.72
CA ILE A 305 -8.86 -0.51 19.48
C ILE A 305 -10.26 -1.13 19.38
N LYS A 306 -10.76 -1.69 20.48
CA LYS A 306 -12.12 -2.25 20.51
C LYS A 306 -13.19 -1.18 20.27
N ASP A 307 -13.12 -0.04 20.97
CA ASP A 307 -14.05 1.07 20.78
C ASP A 307 -14.07 1.54 19.31
N LEU A 308 -12.90 1.62 18.67
CA LEU A 308 -12.75 1.98 17.26
C LEU A 308 -13.41 0.96 16.32
N ILE A 309 -13.16 -0.33 16.57
CA ILE A 309 -13.76 -1.44 15.82
C ILE A 309 -15.28 -1.38 15.92
N ASP A 310 -15.81 -1.36 17.15
CA ASP A 310 -17.26 -1.38 17.41
C ASP A 310 -17.96 -0.15 16.77
N ASN A 311 -17.26 1.00 16.69
CA ASN A 311 -17.78 2.18 16.02
C ASN A 311 -17.88 2.02 14.50
N ILE A 312 -16.87 1.43 13.86
CA ILE A 312 -16.77 1.33 12.40
C ILE A 312 -17.54 0.12 11.85
N ASP A 313 -17.69 -0.94 12.63
CA ASP A 313 -18.34 -2.20 12.23
C ASP A 313 -19.73 -1.99 11.61
N ALA A 314 -20.50 -1.03 12.13
CA ALA A 314 -21.82 -0.67 11.59
C ALA A 314 -21.78 -0.08 10.16
N ARG A 315 -20.61 0.35 9.67
CA ARG A 315 -20.41 1.00 8.38
C ARG A 315 -19.45 0.25 7.46
N SER A 316 -18.72 -0.76 7.95
CA SER A 316 -17.90 -1.62 7.10
C SER A 316 -18.73 -2.72 6.44
N ALA A 317 -18.15 -3.38 5.43
CA ALA A 317 -18.53 -4.77 5.15
C ALA A 317 -18.24 -5.63 6.40
N ASP A 318 -18.75 -6.87 6.44
CA ASP A 318 -18.36 -7.81 7.49
C ASP A 318 -16.84 -7.75 7.64
N PRO A 319 -16.31 -7.43 8.83
CA PRO A 319 -14.88 -7.30 8.98
C PRO A 319 -14.25 -8.59 8.50
N ILE A 320 -13.13 -8.48 7.78
CA ILE A 320 -12.34 -9.67 7.40
C ILE A 320 -11.68 -10.21 8.68
N LEU A 321 -12.50 -10.82 9.53
CA LEU A 321 -12.11 -11.79 10.51
C LEU A 321 -11.92 -13.06 9.72
N ARG A 322 -10.70 -13.36 9.28
CA ARG A 322 -10.39 -14.72 8.83
C ARG A 322 -10.53 -15.67 10.01
N ARG A 323 -11.76 -16.12 10.29
CA ARG A 323 -12.06 -17.23 11.18
C ARG A 323 -11.75 -18.52 10.42
N SER A 324 -10.50 -18.97 10.43
CA SER A 324 -10.15 -20.41 10.34
C SER A 324 -8.63 -20.60 10.31
N ALA A 325 -8.06 -20.95 11.45
CA ALA A 325 -7.62 -22.32 11.71
C ALA A 325 -7.66 -22.54 13.24
N ALA A 326 -7.92 -23.77 13.68
CA ALA A 326 -8.09 -24.14 15.08
C ALA A 326 -6.79 -24.07 15.93
N ASN A 327 -5.84 -23.20 15.58
CA ASN A 327 -4.52 -23.15 16.17
C ASN A 327 -4.24 -21.78 16.81
N VAL A 328 -3.74 -21.81 18.04
CA VAL A 328 -3.34 -20.62 18.81
C VAL A 328 -2.12 -19.91 18.17
N HIS A 329 -1.46 -20.56 17.20
CA HIS A 329 -0.36 -20.01 16.40
C HIS A 329 -0.76 -19.59 14.97
N SER A 330 -1.99 -19.89 14.52
CA SER A 330 -2.56 -19.32 13.30
C SER A 330 -3.19 -17.96 13.61
N VAL A 331 -2.37 -17.02 14.06
CA VAL A 331 -2.77 -15.62 14.21
C VAL A 331 -2.52 -14.95 12.86
N GLY A 332 -3.45 -15.15 11.93
CA GLY A 332 -3.38 -14.63 10.56
C GLY A 332 -4.65 -13.93 10.09
N ALA A 333 -5.59 -13.67 11.00
CA ALA A 333 -6.67 -12.73 10.75
C ALA A 333 -6.11 -11.32 10.92
N ILE A 334 -5.57 -10.74 9.85
CA ILE A 334 -5.48 -9.27 9.81
C ILE A 334 -6.93 -8.80 9.89
N TYR A 335 -7.30 -8.23 11.03
CA TYR A 335 -8.58 -7.56 11.13
C TYR A 335 -8.48 -6.30 10.26
N GLN A 336 -9.06 -6.39 9.08
CA GLN A 336 -9.16 -5.28 8.15
C GLN A 336 -10.57 -4.71 8.23
N LEU A 337 -10.67 -3.42 8.55
CA LEU A 337 -11.89 -2.66 8.37
C LEU A 337 -12.07 -2.37 6.87
N THR A 338 -12.91 -3.16 6.23
CA THR A 338 -13.26 -3.04 4.80
C THR A 338 -14.37 -2.00 4.63
N CYS A 339 -13.96 -0.75 4.45
CA CYS A 339 -14.83 0.40 4.18
C CYS A 339 -14.04 1.47 3.42
N THR A 340 -14.74 2.38 2.77
CA THR A 340 -14.11 3.63 2.33
C THR A 340 -13.74 4.47 3.56
N PHE A 341 -12.63 5.20 3.49
CA PHE A 341 -12.23 6.08 4.61
C PHE A 341 -13.26 7.22 4.81
N TYR A 342 -13.95 7.63 3.75
CA TYR A 342 -14.99 8.66 3.81
C TYR A 342 -16.23 8.17 4.59
N ASP A 343 -16.69 6.94 4.38
CA ASP A 343 -17.77 6.34 5.19
C ASP A 343 -17.32 5.98 6.61
N ALA A 344 -16.06 5.57 6.80
CA ALA A 344 -15.51 5.37 8.14
C ALA A 344 -15.66 6.65 8.99
N MET A 345 -15.52 7.81 8.34
CA MET A 345 -15.72 9.16 8.87
C MET A 345 -17.17 9.68 8.79
N MET A 346 -18.15 8.79 8.57
CA MET A 346 -19.58 9.12 8.50
C MET A 346 -19.93 10.16 7.42
N GLN A 347 -19.16 10.18 6.32
CA GLN A 347 -19.35 11.13 5.22
C GLN A 347 -19.28 12.60 5.68
N ASN A 348 -18.51 12.86 6.74
CA ASN A 348 -18.32 14.19 7.27
C ASN A 348 -17.17 14.89 6.53
N ASP A 349 -17.52 15.86 5.67
CA ASP A 349 -16.58 16.65 4.87
C ASP A 349 -15.46 17.26 5.72
N ASP A 350 -15.80 17.92 6.83
CA ASP A 350 -14.82 18.61 7.67
C ASP A 350 -13.86 17.62 8.33
N ALA A 351 -14.38 16.51 8.84
CA ALA A 351 -13.57 15.47 9.45
C ALA A 351 -12.68 14.76 8.44
N TYR A 352 -13.17 14.52 7.22
CA TYR A 352 -12.38 13.96 6.13
C TYR A 352 -11.23 14.88 5.73
N ILE A 353 -11.51 16.17 5.60
CA ILE A 353 -10.50 17.17 5.26
C ILE A 353 -9.50 17.40 6.39
N ALA A 354 -9.94 17.39 7.65
CA ALA A 354 -9.06 17.42 8.81
C ALA A 354 -8.11 16.21 8.83
N ALA A 355 -8.61 15.00 8.52
CA ALA A 355 -7.79 13.81 8.40
C ALA A 355 -6.72 13.96 7.30
N ARG A 356 -7.11 14.46 6.11
CA ARG A 356 -6.18 14.71 5.00
C ARG A 356 -5.17 15.82 5.30
N ALA A 357 -5.58 16.87 6.02
CA ALA A 357 -4.67 17.93 6.45
C ALA A 357 -3.60 17.39 7.41
N ILE A 358 -4.00 16.58 8.40
CA ILE A 358 -3.04 15.92 9.30
C ILE A 358 -2.13 14.97 8.52
N GLN A 359 -2.68 14.17 7.59
CA GLN A 359 -1.90 13.29 6.72
C GLN A 359 -0.82 14.08 5.96
N PHE A 360 -1.19 15.20 5.35
CA PHE A 360 -0.27 15.98 4.52
C PHE A 360 0.78 16.72 5.34
N PHE A 361 0.46 17.12 6.58
CA PHE A 361 1.44 17.70 7.49
C PHE A 361 2.31 16.65 8.20
N ALA A 362 1.92 15.37 8.19
CA ALA A 362 2.75 14.31 8.76
C ALA A 362 4.05 14.13 7.94
N PRO A 363 5.19 13.78 8.58
CA PRO A 363 6.43 13.51 7.86
C PRO A 363 6.31 12.35 6.88
N GLY A 364 6.71 12.59 5.63
CA GLY A 364 6.71 11.58 4.58
C GLY A 364 6.09 12.08 3.27
N ILE A 365 6.01 11.18 2.31
CA ILE A 365 5.34 11.39 1.02
C ILE A 365 3.89 10.93 1.16
N PRO A 366 2.89 11.83 1.04
CA PRO A 366 1.49 11.44 1.15
C PRO A 366 0.99 10.78 -0.12
N GLN A 367 0.30 9.64 0.02
CA GLN A 367 -0.48 9.05 -1.06
C GLN A 367 -1.97 9.19 -0.80
N VAL A 368 -2.72 9.51 -1.85
CA VAL A 368 -4.18 9.62 -1.85
C VAL A 368 -4.72 8.52 -2.77
N TYR A 369 -5.54 7.62 -2.22
CA TYR A 369 -6.19 6.59 -3.01
C TYR A 369 -7.36 7.16 -3.80
N TYR A 370 -7.57 6.66 -5.02
CA TYR A 370 -8.50 7.29 -5.97
C TYR A 370 -9.95 7.34 -5.51
N VAL A 371 -10.42 6.37 -4.69
CA VAL A 371 -11.78 6.43 -4.11
C VAL A 371 -11.87 7.61 -3.14
N GLY A 372 -10.87 7.77 -2.25
CA GLY A 372 -10.82 8.91 -1.35
C GLY A 372 -10.65 10.25 -2.05
N LEU A 373 -9.86 10.31 -3.13
CA LEU A 373 -9.73 11.52 -3.95
C LEU A 373 -11.10 12.08 -4.37
N LEU A 374 -12.04 11.20 -4.69
CA LEU A 374 -13.38 11.55 -5.18
C LEU A 374 -14.44 11.61 -4.07
N ALA A 375 -14.02 11.53 -2.79
CA ALA A 375 -14.89 11.32 -1.64
C ALA A 375 -15.93 10.22 -1.93
N GLY A 376 -15.42 9.07 -2.36
CA GLY A 376 -16.19 7.90 -2.73
C GLY A 376 -16.78 7.21 -1.51
N GLU A 377 -18.01 6.75 -1.68
CA GLU A 377 -18.75 5.95 -0.70
C GLU A 377 -18.61 4.45 -1.00
N ASN A 378 -19.00 3.63 -0.04
CA ASN A 378 -18.98 2.17 -0.07
C ASN A 378 -19.79 1.63 -1.25
N ASP A 379 -19.11 0.88 -2.11
CA ASP A 379 -19.72 0.23 -3.27
C ASP A 379 -20.21 -1.18 -2.90
N ARG A 380 -21.35 -1.24 -2.22
CA ARG A 380 -21.97 -2.51 -1.81
C ARG A 380 -22.40 -3.35 -3.02
N ASP A 381 -22.83 -2.71 -4.10
CA ASP A 381 -23.26 -3.41 -5.32
C ASP A 381 -22.08 -4.14 -5.98
N LEU A 382 -20.91 -3.49 -6.07
CA LEU A 382 -19.70 -4.14 -6.58
C LEU A 382 -19.23 -5.27 -5.65
N MET A 383 -19.22 -5.03 -4.34
CA MET A 383 -18.86 -6.05 -3.34
C MET A 383 -19.77 -7.29 -3.45
N ASP A 384 -21.09 -7.11 -3.50
CA ASP A 384 -22.05 -8.20 -3.55
C ASP A 384 -21.98 -8.98 -4.88
N SER A 385 -21.75 -8.27 -6.00
CA SER A 385 -21.68 -8.89 -7.32
C SER A 385 -20.38 -9.67 -7.56
N THR A 386 -19.27 -9.25 -6.96
CA THR A 386 -17.96 -9.92 -7.08
C THR A 386 -17.74 -10.98 -6.00
N GLY A 387 -18.37 -10.81 -4.83
CA GLY A 387 -18.11 -11.63 -3.63
C GLY A 387 -16.79 -11.31 -2.92
N GLU A 388 -16.06 -10.26 -3.33
CA GLU A 388 -14.82 -9.81 -2.70
C GLU A 388 -15.12 -8.62 -1.77
N LEU A 389 -14.89 -8.79 -0.47
CA LEU A 389 -15.20 -7.77 0.54
C LEU A 389 -14.42 -6.47 0.33
N ARG A 390 -13.20 -6.54 -0.21
CA ARG A 390 -12.39 -5.34 -0.51
C ARG A 390 -12.97 -4.52 -1.66
N ASP A 391 -13.83 -5.10 -2.51
CA ASP A 391 -14.43 -4.38 -3.63
C ASP A 391 -15.39 -3.25 -3.19
N ILE A 392 -15.78 -3.22 -1.91
CA ILE A 392 -16.50 -2.09 -1.31
C ILE A 392 -15.75 -0.75 -1.42
N ASN A 393 -14.41 -0.77 -1.44
CA ASN A 393 -13.55 0.41 -1.53
C ASN A 393 -12.77 0.43 -2.85
N ARG A 394 -13.42 0.02 -3.93
CA ARG A 394 -12.72 -0.36 -5.18
C ARG A 394 -13.59 -0.05 -6.40
N LYS A 395 -14.47 0.94 -6.27
CA LYS A 395 -15.43 1.37 -7.30
C LYS A 395 -14.77 1.63 -8.66
N PHE A 396 -15.47 1.28 -9.74
CA PHE A 396 -15.14 1.71 -11.10
C PHE A 396 -15.80 3.06 -11.37
N TYR A 397 -15.02 4.09 -11.72
CA TYR A 397 -15.57 5.39 -12.11
C TYR A 397 -15.43 5.62 -13.61
N THR A 398 -16.53 6.00 -14.25
CA THR A 398 -16.55 6.52 -15.62
C THR A 398 -15.96 7.93 -15.67
N LEU A 399 -15.53 8.40 -16.84
CA LEU A 399 -15.01 9.76 -17.00
C LEU A 399 -16.03 10.85 -16.58
N ASP A 400 -17.32 10.64 -16.85
CA ASP A 400 -18.39 11.57 -16.49
C ASP A 400 -18.62 11.59 -14.97
N GLU A 401 -18.57 10.44 -14.30
CA GLU A 401 -18.65 10.37 -12.83
C GLU A 401 -17.45 11.04 -12.17
N ILE A 402 -16.25 10.91 -12.75
CA ILE A 402 -15.04 11.58 -12.27
C ILE A 402 -15.22 13.10 -12.40
N ASP A 403 -15.63 13.58 -13.57
CA ASP A 403 -15.88 15.01 -13.80
C ASP A 403 -16.92 15.56 -12.82
N ALA A 404 -18.01 14.83 -12.58
CA ALA A 404 -19.02 15.22 -11.60
C ALA A 404 -18.49 15.19 -10.15
N ALA A 405 -17.71 14.18 -9.79
CA ALA A 405 -17.13 14.05 -8.45
C ALA A 405 -16.09 15.14 -8.16
N MET A 406 -15.32 15.58 -9.18
CA MET A 406 -14.37 16.68 -9.04
C MET A 406 -15.07 17.98 -8.63
N GLU A 407 -16.32 18.22 -9.03
CA GLU A 407 -17.08 19.43 -8.66
C GLU A 407 -17.64 19.40 -7.23
N LYS A 408 -17.54 18.27 -6.50
CA LYS A 408 -18.00 18.20 -5.11
C LYS A 408 -17.20 19.19 -4.23
N PRO A 409 -17.85 19.94 -3.32
CA PRO A 409 -17.15 20.88 -2.44
C PRO A 409 -16.00 20.25 -1.63
N VAL A 410 -16.19 19.05 -1.08
CA VAL A 410 -15.14 18.30 -0.37
C VAL A 410 -13.95 17.92 -1.26
N VAL A 411 -14.19 17.57 -2.52
CA VAL A 411 -13.12 17.23 -3.48
C VAL A 411 -12.34 18.49 -3.86
N GLN A 412 -13.02 19.62 -4.09
CA GLN A 412 -12.35 20.90 -4.35
C GLN A 412 -11.49 21.38 -3.17
N ARG A 413 -11.96 21.18 -1.93
CA ARG A 413 -11.17 21.41 -0.71
C ARG A 413 -9.92 20.52 -0.67
N LEU A 414 -10.09 19.22 -0.92
CA LEU A 414 -8.97 18.28 -0.99
C LEU A 414 -7.96 18.65 -2.08
N LEU A 415 -8.41 19.01 -3.29
CA LEU A 415 -7.52 19.43 -4.38
C LEU A 415 -6.72 20.69 -4.03
N ARG A 416 -7.35 21.68 -3.38
CA ARG A 416 -6.66 22.86 -2.87
C ARG A 416 -5.56 22.47 -1.88
N LEU A 417 -5.89 21.58 -0.94
CA LEU A 417 -4.96 21.09 0.06
C LEU A 417 -3.80 20.27 -0.56
N MET A 418 -4.08 19.45 -1.59
CA MET A 418 -3.08 18.70 -2.34
C MET A 418 -2.11 19.63 -3.09
N ARG A 419 -2.63 20.64 -3.80
CA ARG A 419 -1.81 21.66 -4.47
C ARG A 419 -0.90 22.39 -3.47
N PHE A 420 -1.43 22.77 -2.31
CA PHE A 420 -0.63 23.39 -1.25
C PHE A 420 0.49 22.44 -0.77
N ARG A 421 0.15 21.18 -0.47
CA ARG A 421 1.13 20.20 0.02
C ARG A 421 2.22 19.87 -1.00
N SER A 422 1.87 19.81 -2.28
CA SER A 422 2.79 19.43 -3.36
C SER A 422 3.74 20.56 -3.77
N ASN A 423 3.33 21.81 -3.60
CA ASN A 423 4.07 22.96 -4.14
C ASN A 423 4.68 23.88 -3.08
N TYR A 424 4.14 23.94 -1.85
CA TYR A 424 4.63 24.92 -0.88
C TYR A 424 6.02 24.55 -0.31
N PRO A 425 7.04 25.43 -0.39
CA PRO A 425 8.42 25.05 -0.09
C PRO A 425 8.71 24.61 1.35
N ALA A 426 7.87 25.00 2.32
CA ALA A 426 8.09 24.67 3.73
C ALA A 426 8.17 23.16 3.98
N PHE A 427 7.44 22.35 3.19
CA PHE A 427 7.44 20.89 3.31
C PHE A 427 8.78 20.23 2.94
N GLN A 428 9.72 20.96 2.33
CA GLN A 428 11.08 20.46 2.08
C GLN A 428 12.03 20.66 3.28
N GLY A 429 11.55 21.29 4.34
CA GLY A 429 12.36 21.64 5.50
C GLY A 429 12.11 20.73 6.70
N ARG A 430 11.93 21.36 7.85
CA ARG A 430 11.82 20.68 9.15
C ARG A 430 10.36 20.63 9.59
N PHE A 431 9.93 19.44 9.98
CA PHE A 431 8.67 19.20 10.69
C PHE A 431 8.73 19.67 12.14
N GLU A 432 7.67 20.30 12.61
CA GLU A 432 7.44 20.75 13.98
C GLU A 432 6.08 20.23 14.47
N LEU A 433 6.06 19.57 15.63
CA LEU A 433 4.83 19.22 16.33
C LEU A 433 4.65 20.23 17.48
N ASN A 434 3.77 21.19 17.28
CA ASN A 434 3.55 22.29 18.20
C ASN A 434 2.68 21.83 19.38
N TYR A 435 2.73 22.59 20.48
CA TYR A 435 1.87 22.30 21.63
C TYR A 435 0.39 22.52 21.26
N SER A 436 -0.43 21.55 21.61
CA SER A 436 -1.90 21.59 21.50
C SER A 436 -2.50 20.72 22.62
N ASN A 437 -3.73 21.02 23.04
CA ASN A 437 -4.44 20.23 24.06
C ASN A 437 -4.85 18.85 23.50
N ASP A 438 -5.46 18.01 24.32
CA ASP A 438 -5.78 16.63 23.92
C ASP A 438 -6.83 16.55 22.79
N SER A 439 -7.69 17.55 22.65
CA SER A 439 -8.70 17.61 21.59
C SER A 439 -8.29 18.51 20.41
N SER A 440 -6.99 18.76 20.24
CA SER A 440 -6.48 19.52 19.09
C SER A 440 -5.11 19.04 18.63
N VAL A 441 -4.79 19.29 17.37
CA VAL A 441 -3.49 18.96 16.75
C VAL A 441 -2.91 20.22 16.14
N ALA A 442 -1.67 20.57 16.50
CA ALA A 442 -0.94 21.69 15.91
C ALA A 442 0.37 21.19 15.29
N MET A 443 0.55 21.41 13.99
CA MET A 443 1.70 20.93 13.22
C MET A 443 2.24 22.06 12.35
N ALA A 444 3.54 22.10 12.13
CA ALA A 444 4.14 23.09 11.25
C ALA A 444 5.29 22.52 10.43
N TRP A 445 5.61 23.22 9.36
CA TRP A 445 6.80 23.00 8.55
C TRP A 445 7.53 24.32 8.35
N ARG A 446 8.86 24.25 8.34
CA ARG A 446 9.73 25.41 8.11
C ARG A 446 10.88 25.07 7.18
N HIS A 447 11.05 25.87 6.13
CA HIS A 447 12.19 25.80 5.22
C HIS A 447 12.68 27.20 4.88
N GLY A 448 13.77 27.64 5.51
CA GLY A 448 14.24 29.02 5.38
C GLY A 448 13.19 30.02 5.88
N GLU A 449 12.76 30.93 5.00
CA GLU A 449 11.74 31.94 5.28
C GLU A 449 10.30 31.39 5.12
N HIS A 450 10.13 30.25 4.46
CA HIS A 450 8.82 29.63 4.27
C HIS A 450 8.39 28.91 5.54
N TYR A 451 7.17 29.19 5.99
CA TYR A 451 6.56 28.58 7.17
C TYR A 451 5.08 28.36 6.91
N CYS A 452 4.59 27.18 7.27
CA CYS A 452 3.16 26.90 7.34
C CYS A 452 2.81 26.17 8.63
N HIS A 453 1.61 26.42 9.12
CA HIS A 453 1.09 25.88 10.36
C HIS A 453 -0.35 25.39 10.15
N LEU A 454 -0.60 24.16 10.56
CA LEU A 454 -1.90 23.52 10.62
C LEU A 454 -2.37 23.51 12.08
N PHE A 455 -3.59 23.97 12.31
CA PHE A 455 -4.34 23.75 13.54
C PHE A 455 -5.62 22.97 13.23
N VAL A 456 -5.85 21.87 13.95
CA VAL A 456 -7.08 21.07 13.87
C VAL A 456 -7.76 21.03 15.23
N ASP A 457 -9.03 21.41 15.28
CA ASP A 457 -9.90 21.21 16.44
C ASP A 457 -10.72 19.93 16.24
N LEU A 458 -10.47 18.92 17.07
CA LEU A 458 -11.11 17.61 16.93
C LEU A 458 -12.55 17.58 17.45
N ASN A 459 -12.99 18.58 18.21
CA ASN A 459 -14.39 18.65 18.64
C ASN A 459 -15.30 19.12 17.50
N PHE A 460 -14.78 20.00 16.65
CA PHE A 460 -15.51 20.57 15.52
C PHE A 460 -15.06 20.01 14.17
N ASN A 461 -14.02 19.19 14.16
CA ASN A 461 -13.39 18.65 12.96
C ASN A 461 -12.91 19.72 11.97
N THR A 462 -12.63 20.94 12.45
CA THR A 462 -12.19 22.05 11.61
C THR A 462 -10.68 22.08 11.49
N SER A 463 -10.18 22.41 10.30
CA SER A 463 -8.75 22.56 10.03
C SER A 463 -8.46 23.95 9.47
N THR A 464 -7.50 24.65 10.08
CA THR A 464 -7.03 25.97 9.65
C THR A 464 -5.56 25.90 9.31
N ILE A 465 -5.20 26.33 8.10
CA ILE A 465 -3.83 26.41 7.64
C ILE A 465 -3.45 27.88 7.50
N THR A 466 -2.39 28.29 8.20
CA THR A 466 -1.74 29.59 8.01
C THR A 466 -0.38 29.40 7.36
N TYR A 467 0.01 30.31 6.46
CA TYR A 467 1.30 30.24 5.77
C TYR A 467 1.77 31.62 5.32
N ILE A 468 3.08 31.74 5.05
CA ILE A 468 3.68 32.97 4.54
C ILE A 468 3.64 32.95 3.00
N ASP A 469 2.99 33.93 2.38
CA ASP A 469 2.90 34.07 0.93
C ASP A 469 4.29 34.33 0.30
N GLU A 470 4.58 33.66 -0.82
CA GLU A 470 5.88 33.74 -1.48
C GLU A 470 6.10 35.06 -2.23
N ALA A 471 5.03 35.75 -2.65
CA ALA A 471 5.12 36.95 -3.48
C ALA A 471 5.30 38.22 -2.64
N ASP A 472 4.63 38.32 -1.49
CA ASP A 472 4.63 39.53 -0.66
C ASP A 472 5.00 39.32 0.82
N GLY A 473 5.21 38.07 1.26
CA GLY A 473 5.57 37.76 2.64
C GLY A 473 4.43 37.97 3.65
N SER A 474 3.19 38.18 3.18
CA SER A 474 2.02 38.31 4.04
C SER A 474 1.60 36.97 4.63
N GLU A 475 0.99 37.00 5.82
CA GLU A 475 0.36 35.80 6.38
C GLU A 475 -0.99 35.57 5.69
N GLN A 476 -1.14 34.40 5.07
CA GLN A 476 -2.36 33.92 4.44
C GLN A 476 -2.99 32.83 5.30
N THR A 477 -4.31 32.73 5.25
CA THR A 477 -5.07 31.69 5.97
C THR A 477 -6.11 31.08 5.06
N PHE A 478 -6.25 29.76 5.10
CA PHE A 478 -7.42 29.10 4.55
C PHE A 478 -7.92 27.98 5.45
N GLN A 479 -9.24 27.81 5.44
CA GLN A 479 -9.88 26.62 5.99
C GLN A 479 -9.61 25.46 5.04
N GLY A 480 -9.17 24.34 5.61
CA GLY A 480 -8.88 23.12 4.87
C GLY A 480 -10.05 22.69 4.00
#